data_AF-A0A3D2UVB2-F1
#
_entry.id   AF-A0A3D2UVB2-F1
#
_cell.length_a   1.000
_cell.length_b   1.000
_cell.length_c   1.000
_cell.angle_alpha   90.00
_cell.angle_beta   90.00
_cell.angle_gamma   90.00
#
_symmetry.space_group_name_H-M   'P 1'
#
loop_
_entity.id
_entity.type
_entity.pdbx_description
1 polymer ?
#
loop_
_entity_poly.entity_id
_entity_poly.type
_entity_poly.pdbx_seq_one_letter_code
_entity_poly.pdbx_strand_id
1 'polypeptide(L)'
;MDKPKKEPVTLKQSQDTKLCLNCGFPNRNTDSQCMYCRSSLIEDSGLFNWVRQTYYILRWRWQLKQKRDNLESKTPVYRSFGFFVLGLVLSGVGIFVFTTAMSQNSFSSGLIALLLMGYGVVTLKTLFSNK
;
A
#
# COMPACT_ATOMS: atom_id res chain seq x y z
N MET A 1 27.61 -14.45 -4.77
CA MET A 1 26.45 -14.27 -5.67
C MET A 1 25.92 -12.86 -5.44
N ASP A 2 26.50 -11.90 -6.14
CA ASP A 2 26.16 -10.49 -6.04
C ASP A 2 24.79 -10.22 -6.66
N LYS A 3 23.90 -9.59 -5.90
CA LYS A 3 22.58 -9.18 -6.38
C LYS A 3 22.76 -8.17 -7.50
N PRO A 4 22.00 -8.26 -8.62
CA PRO A 4 22.14 -7.29 -9.71
C PRO A 4 21.74 -5.89 -9.21
N LYS A 5 22.71 -4.98 -9.28
CA LYS A 5 22.57 -3.56 -8.93
C LYS A 5 21.61 -2.93 -9.94
N LYS A 6 20.35 -2.71 -9.54
CA LYS A 6 19.36 -2.03 -10.39
C LYS A 6 19.84 -0.60 -10.63
N GLU A 7 20.28 -0.33 -11.85
CA GLU A 7 20.58 1.01 -12.30
C GLU A 7 19.32 1.88 -12.19
N PRO A 8 19.42 3.12 -11.71
CA PRO A 8 18.29 4.02 -11.69
C PRO A 8 17.88 4.30 -13.14
N VAL A 9 16.73 3.75 -13.54
CA VAL A 9 16.10 4.13 -14.81
C VAL A 9 15.84 5.62 -14.74
N THR A 10 16.66 6.38 -15.47
CA THR A 10 16.54 7.82 -15.64
C THR A 10 15.17 8.09 -16.24
N LEU A 11 14.27 8.63 -15.42
CA LEU A 11 12.90 9.07 -15.74
C LEU A 11 12.86 10.25 -16.74
N LYS A 12 13.90 10.46 -17.54
CA LYS A 12 14.07 11.54 -18.53
C LYS A 12 13.94 11.08 -19.99
N GLN A 13 13.33 9.93 -20.25
CA GLN A 13 13.05 9.46 -21.61
C GLN A 13 11.54 9.42 -21.85
N SER A 14 10.93 10.61 -21.92
CA SER A 14 9.48 10.79 -21.80
C SER A 14 8.79 11.27 -23.08
N GLN A 15 9.29 11.01 -24.29
CA GLN A 15 8.64 11.53 -25.50
C GLN A 15 8.49 10.58 -26.71
N ASP A 16 9.07 9.37 -26.71
CA ASP A 16 9.11 8.56 -27.95
C ASP A 16 8.08 7.43 -28.03
N THR A 17 7.21 7.25 -27.01
CA THR A 17 6.24 6.15 -26.99
C THR A 17 4.80 6.63 -26.73
N LYS A 18 3.90 6.31 -27.65
CA LYS A 18 2.44 6.49 -27.56
C LYS A 18 1.81 5.23 -26.99
N LEU A 19 0.80 5.34 -26.13
CA LEU A 19 0.05 4.17 -25.65
C LEU A 19 -1.25 4.04 -26.42
N CYS A 20 -1.56 2.84 -26.90
CA CYS A 20 -2.86 2.57 -27.49
C CYS A 20 -3.94 2.56 -26.39
N LEU A 21 -4.95 3.41 -26.52
CA LEU A 21 -6.04 3.50 -25.55
C LEU A 21 -7.00 2.30 -25.60
N ASN A 22 -7.00 1.55 -26.70
CA ASN A 22 -7.85 0.38 -26.87
C ASN A 22 -7.25 -0.87 -26.20
N CYS A 23 -5.95 -1.12 -26.39
CA CYS A 23 -5.30 -2.35 -25.90
C CYS A 23 -4.16 -2.13 -24.89
N GLY A 24 -3.77 -0.88 -24.61
CA GLY A 24 -2.68 -0.54 -23.69
C GLY A 24 -1.28 -0.82 -24.24
N PHE A 25 -1.14 -1.16 -25.53
CA PHE A 25 0.16 -1.47 -26.14
C PHE A 25 0.99 -0.19 -26.36
N PRO A 26 2.27 -0.15 -25.93
CA PRO A 26 3.17 0.97 -26.22
C PRO A 26 3.65 0.89 -27.68
N ASN A 27 3.35 1.93 -28.45
CA ASN A 27 3.75 2.09 -29.84
C ASN A 27 4.73 3.25 -30.00
N ARG A 28 5.41 3.35 -31.15
CA ARG A 28 6.30 4.50 -31.40
C ARG A 28 5.48 5.76 -31.63
N ASN A 29 6.06 6.92 -31.32
CA ASN A 29 5.37 8.19 -31.50
C ASN A 29 5.06 8.51 -33.00
N THR A 30 5.80 7.90 -33.92
CA THR A 30 5.60 8.00 -35.37
C THR A 30 4.41 7.20 -35.91
N ASP A 31 3.92 6.23 -35.13
CA ASP A 31 2.93 5.29 -35.63
C ASP A 31 1.51 5.87 -35.51
N SER A 32 0.78 5.92 -36.62
CA SER A 32 -0.61 6.40 -36.67
C SER A 32 -1.64 5.32 -36.28
N GLN A 33 -1.23 4.04 -36.30
CA GLN A 33 -2.06 2.89 -35.96
C GLN A 33 -1.33 1.98 -34.99
N CYS A 34 -2.06 1.39 -34.04
CA CYS A 34 -1.50 0.44 -33.09
C CYS A 34 -1.00 -0.81 -33.82
N MET A 35 0.27 -1.18 -33.61
CA MET A 35 0.87 -2.37 -34.22
C MET A 35 0.14 -3.68 -33.86
N TYR A 36 -0.54 -3.71 -32.71
CA TYR A 36 -1.24 -4.90 -32.23
C TYR A 36 -2.72 -4.93 -32.66
N CYS A 37 -3.51 -3.92 -32.31
CA CYS A 37 -4.96 -3.94 -32.52
C CYS A 37 -5.43 -3.15 -33.76
N ARG A 38 -4.50 -2.54 -34.50
CA ARG A 38 -4.76 -1.72 -35.70
C ARG A 38 -5.70 -0.53 -35.51
N SER A 39 -6.09 -0.22 -34.27
CA SER A 39 -6.88 0.97 -33.98
C SER A 39 -6.05 2.22 -34.28
N SER A 40 -6.71 3.29 -34.71
CA SER A 40 -6.05 4.59 -34.83
C SER A 40 -5.49 5.03 -33.48
N LEU A 41 -4.24 5.47 -33.49
CA LEU A 41 -3.60 6.11 -32.36
C LEU A 41 -3.95 7.59 -32.46
N ILE A 42 -5.19 7.93 -32.09
CA ILE A 42 -5.63 9.31 -32.05
C ILE A 42 -4.85 10.01 -30.94
N GLU A 43 -4.16 11.06 -31.33
CA GLU A 43 -3.39 11.93 -30.46
C GLU A 43 -4.37 12.87 -29.74
N ASP A 44 -5.21 12.28 -28.89
CA ASP A 44 -6.15 13.02 -28.05
C ASP A 44 -5.35 13.71 -26.95
N SER A 45 -4.81 14.87 -27.32
CA SER A 45 -4.00 15.83 -26.55
C SER A 45 -4.82 16.54 -25.46
N GLY A 46 -5.71 15.80 -24.79
CA GLY A 46 -6.52 16.27 -23.68
C GLY A 46 -5.91 15.90 -22.33
N LEU A 47 -5.91 16.85 -21.40
CA LEU A 47 -5.52 16.63 -19.99
C LEU A 47 -6.26 15.45 -19.36
N PHE A 48 -7.54 15.27 -19.67
CA PHE A 48 -8.35 14.15 -19.17
C PHE A 48 -7.83 12.79 -19.63
N ASN A 49 -7.37 12.69 -20.88
CA ASN A 49 -6.80 11.46 -21.40
C ASN A 49 -5.44 11.16 -20.78
N TRP A 50 -4.62 12.21 -20.57
CA TRP A 50 -3.35 12.10 -19.85
C TRP A 50 -3.55 11.62 -18.40
N VAL A 51 -4.54 12.15 -17.68
CA VAL A 51 -4.88 11.68 -16.32
C VAL A 51 -5.33 10.22 -16.34
N ARG A 52 -6.22 9.86 -17.27
CA ARG A 52 -6.73 8.49 -17.40
C ARG A 52 -5.62 7.49 -17.72
N GLN A 53 -4.73 7.83 -18.64
CA GLN A 53 -3.57 7.02 -19.00
C GLN A 53 -2.61 6.88 -17.82
N THR A 54 -2.30 7.99 -17.15
CA THR A 54 -1.46 7.99 -15.95
C THR A 54 -2.05 7.13 -14.83
N TYR A 55 -3.37 7.19 -14.63
CA TYR A 55 -4.09 6.35 -13.69
C TYR A 55 -3.94 4.86 -14.02
N TYR A 56 -4.15 4.45 -15.28
CA TYR A 56 -3.98 3.05 -15.68
C TYR A 56 -2.53 2.57 -15.53
N ILE A 57 -1.54 3.40 -15.87
CA ILE A 57 -0.13 3.07 -15.67
C ILE A 57 0.19 2.88 -14.18
N LEU A 58 -0.27 3.81 -13.32
CA LEU A 58 -0.07 3.71 -11.88
C LEU A 58 -0.73 2.46 -11.30
N ARG A 59 -1.98 2.18 -11.72
CA ARG A 59 -2.71 0.98 -11.31
C ARG A 59 -1.98 -0.29 -11.72
N TRP A 60 -1.48 -0.36 -12.96
CA TRP A 60 -0.73 -1.51 -13.44
C TRP A 60 0.59 -1.71 -12.69
N ARG A 61 1.35 -0.63 -12.46
CA ARG A 61 2.56 -0.65 -11.63
C ARG A 61 2.26 -1.12 -10.21
N TRP A 62 1.12 -0.71 -9.65
CA TRP A 62 0.67 -1.14 -8.32
C TRP A 62 0.35 -2.64 -8.29
N GLN A 63 -0.37 -3.15 -9.29
CA GLN A 63 -0.66 -4.59 -9.41
C GLN A 63 0.60 -5.45 -9.59
N LEU A 64 1.57 -4.98 -10.38
CA LEU A 64 2.87 -5.67 -10.52
C LEU A 64 3.69 -5.64 -9.24
N LYS A 65 3.71 -4.51 -8.54
CA LYS A 65 4.33 -4.39 -7.23
C LYS A 65 3.69 -5.35 -6.24
N GLN A 66 2.36 -5.44 -6.21
CA GLN A 66 1.63 -6.36 -5.34
C GLN A 66 1.93 -7.84 -5.67
N LYS A 67 2.05 -8.22 -6.95
CA LYS A 67 2.45 -9.59 -7.33
C LYS A 67 3.90 -9.91 -6.95
N ARG A 68 4.83 -8.96 -7.12
CA ARG A 68 6.23 -9.13 -6.71
C ARG A 68 6.38 -9.19 -5.18
N ASP A 69 5.67 -8.31 -4.46
CA ASP A 69 5.68 -8.26 -2.99
C ASP A 69 4.92 -9.44 -2.35
N ASN A 70 4.04 -10.13 -3.10
CA ASN A 70 3.48 -11.44 -2.69
C ASN A 70 4.47 -12.61 -2.92
N LEU A 71 5.45 -12.45 -3.80
CA LEU A 71 6.48 -13.46 -4.09
C LEU A 71 7.69 -13.32 -3.16
N GLU A 72 8.06 -12.09 -2.83
CA GLU A 72 9.00 -11.77 -1.74
C GLU A 72 8.19 -11.65 -0.45
N SER A 73 8.07 -12.73 0.32
CA SER A 73 7.42 -12.79 1.63
C SER A 73 7.96 -11.76 2.63
N LYS A 74 7.56 -10.50 2.48
CA LYS A 74 7.73 -9.44 3.47
C LYS A 74 6.37 -9.21 4.08
N THR A 75 6.25 -9.47 5.38
CA THR A 75 5.04 -9.21 6.15
C THR A 75 4.52 -7.82 5.79
N PRO A 76 3.30 -7.74 5.24
CA PRO A 76 2.89 -6.53 4.56
C PRO A 76 2.74 -5.42 5.60
N VAL A 77 3.33 -4.25 5.32
CA VAL A 77 3.40 -3.11 6.24
C VAL A 77 2.01 -2.71 6.76
N TYR A 78 0.94 -2.94 5.96
CA TYR A 78 -0.45 -2.72 6.40
C TYR A 78 -0.85 -3.59 7.60
N ARG A 79 -0.35 -4.83 7.68
CA ARG A 79 -0.65 -5.76 8.76
C ARG A 79 0.02 -5.30 10.05
N SER A 80 1.25 -4.79 9.94
CA SER A 80 1.96 -4.18 11.08
C SER A 80 1.25 -2.91 11.58
N PHE A 81 0.78 -2.06 10.66
CA PHE A 81 -0.01 -0.87 11.01
C PHE A 81 -1.34 -1.23 11.70
N GLY A 82 -2.04 -2.27 11.22
CA GLY A 82 -3.28 -2.75 11.84
C GLY A 82 -3.07 -3.23 13.29
N PHE A 83 -2.02 -4.02 13.54
CA PHE A 83 -1.67 -4.45 14.90
C PHE A 83 -1.26 -3.28 15.81
N PHE A 84 -0.66 -2.22 15.25
CA PHE A 84 -0.26 -1.03 16.01
C PHE A 84 -1.49 -0.25 16.49
N VAL A 85 -2.44 -0.01 15.58
CA VAL A 85 -3.72 0.64 15.92
C VAL A 85 -4.48 -0.20 16.94
N LEU A 86 -4.53 -1.52 16.75
CA LEU A 86 -5.19 -2.44 17.68
C LEU A 86 -4.58 -2.35 19.09
N GLY A 87 -3.25 -2.41 19.21
CA GLY A 87 -2.56 -2.29 20.49
C GLY A 87 -2.80 -0.96 21.21
N LEU A 88 -2.83 0.16 20.46
CA LEU A 88 -3.17 1.48 21.01
C LEU A 88 -4.61 1.53 21.53
N VAL A 89 -5.57 0.99 20.78
CA VAL A 89 -6.99 0.98 21.18
C VAL A 89 -7.17 0.12 22.43
N LEU A 90 -6.60 -1.09 22.48
CA LEU A 90 -6.68 -1.96 23.65
C LEU A 90 -6.07 -1.33 24.90
N SER A 91 -4.91 -0.68 24.75
CA SER A 91 -4.28 0.03 25.86
C SER A 91 -5.12 1.23 26.33
N GLY A 92 -5.62 2.05 25.40
CA GLY A 92 -6.46 3.22 25.72
C GLY A 92 -7.77 2.84 26.39
N VAL A 93 -8.47 1.82 25.88
CA VAL A 93 -9.69 1.29 26.49
C VAL A 93 -9.39 0.68 27.86
N GLY A 94 -8.29 -0.05 28.01
CA GLY A 94 -7.83 -0.55 29.30
C GLY A 94 -7.63 0.57 30.33
N ILE A 95 -7.00 1.69 29.94
CA ILE A 95 -6.80 2.87 30.80
C ILE A 95 -8.12 3.49 31.21
N PHE A 96 -9.04 3.66 30.26
CA PHE A 96 -10.36 4.21 30.55
C PHE A 96 -11.18 3.30 31.50
N VAL A 97 -11.19 1.99 31.25
CA VAL A 97 -11.90 1.04 32.13
C VAL A 97 -11.23 0.97 33.50
N PHE A 98 -9.92 1.12 33.59
CA PHE A 98 -9.21 1.15 34.87
C PHE A 98 -9.54 2.38 35.71
N THR A 99 -9.53 3.57 35.11
CA THR A 99 -9.87 4.81 35.82
C THR A 99 -11.32 4.81 36.29
N THR A 100 -12.24 4.32 35.46
CA THR A 100 -13.66 4.16 35.85
C THR A 100 -13.83 3.10 36.95
N ALA A 101 -13.13 1.96 36.87
CA ALA A 101 -13.16 0.93 37.89
C ALA A 101 -12.65 1.43 39.25
N MET A 102 -11.58 2.24 39.26
CA MET A 102 -11.10 2.90 40.47
C MET A 102 -12.11 3.90 41.04
N SER A 103 -12.79 4.67 40.18
CA SER A 103 -13.84 5.60 40.64
C SER A 103 -15.07 4.89 41.23
N GLN A 104 -15.38 3.67 40.76
CA GLN A 104 -16.53 2.88 41.19
C GLN A 104 -16.17 1.79 42.22
N ASN A 105 -14.92 1.69 42.67
CA ASN A 105 -14.41 0.61 43.53
C ASN A 105 -14.77 -0.81 43.02
N SER A 106 -14.84 -0.99 41.70
CA SER A 106 -15.23 -2.27 41.10
C SER A 106 -13.99 -3.14 40.81
N PHE A 107 -13.80 -4.19 41.63
CA PHE A 107 -12.67 -5.12 41.49
C PHE A 107 -12.69 -5.89 40.16
N SER A 108 -13.87 -6.34 39.74
CA SER A 108 -14.02 -7.12 38.49
C SER A 108 -13.65 -6.27 37.26
N SER A 109 -14.13 -5.03 37.20
CA SER A 109 -13.81 -4.10 36.12
C SER A 109 -12.32 -3.74 36.11
N GLY A 110 -11.68 -3.64 37.27
CA GLY A 110 -10.24 -3.42 37.39
C GLY A 110 -9.40 -4.59 36.84
N LEU A 111 -9.82 -5.84 37.11
CA LEU A 111 -9.18 -7.03 36.54
C LEU A 111 -9.28 -7.08 35.02
N ILE A 112 -10.46 -6.77 34.47
CA ILE A 112 -10.70 -6.71 33.03
C ILE A 112 -9.81 -5.61 32.40
N ALA A 113 -9.70 -4.46 33.06
CA ALA A 113 -8.85 -3.36 32.60
C ALA A 113 -7.36 -3.74 32.57
N LEU A 114 -6.86 -4.44 33.60
CA LEU A 114 -5.49 -4.94 33.64
C LEU A 114 -5.20 -5.95 32.52
N LEU A 115 -6.15 -6.83 32.21
CA LEU A 115 -6.03 -7.76 31.09
C LEU A 115 -5.99 -7.03 29.74
N LEU A 116 -6.85 -6.04 29.54
CA LEU A 116 -6.88 -5.23 28.32
C LEU A 116 -5.58 -4.43 28.13
N MET A 117 -5.09 -3.78 29.19
CA MET A 117 -3.80 -3.09 29.17
C MET A 117 -2.65 -4.05 28.88
N GLY A 118 -2.58 -5.17 29.62
CA GLY A 118 -1.52 -6.16 29.46
C GLY A 118 -1.47 -6.70 28.03
N TYR A 119 -2.63 -7.03 27.47
CA TYR A 119 -2.73 -7.48 26.08
C TYR A 119 -2.35 -6.38 25.09
N GLY A 120 -2.78 -5.14 25.30
CA GLY A 120 -2.36 -3.97 24.49
C GLY A 120 -0.84 -3.74 24.51
N VAL A 121 -0.21 -3.84 25.68
CA VAL A 121 1.25 -3.67 25.83
C VAL A 121 2.00 -4.82 25.17
N VAL A 122 1.55 -6.07 25.35
CA VAL A 122 2.19 -7.24 24.72
C VAL A 122 2.05 -7.20 23.19
N THR A 123 0.90 -6.81 22.65
CA THR A 123 0.71 -6.66 21.20
C THR A 123 1.58 -5.55 20.60
N LEU A 124 1.79 -4.44 21.32
CA LEU A 124 2.74 -3.41 20.90
C LEU A 124 4.19 -3.89 21.01
N LYS A 125 4.57 -4.53 22.12
CA LYS A 125 5.94 -5.04 22.34
C LYS A 125 6.34 -6.08 21.30
N THR A 126 5.45 -7.02 20.98
CA THR A 126 5.67 -8.02 19.93
C THR A 126 5.85 -7.38 18.56
N LEU A 127 5.15 -6.29 18.26
CA LEU A 127 5.35 -5.51 17.04
C LEU A 127 6.72 -4.85 16.94
N PHE A 128 7.21 -4.25 18.03
CA PHE A 128 8.52 -3.59 18.06
C PHE A 128 9.70 -4.57 18.11
N SER A 129 9.51 -5.76 18.70
CA SER A 129 10.56 -6.79 18.80
C SER A 129 10.74 -7.60 17.52
N ASN A 130 9.74 -7.62 16.64
CA ASN A 130 9.77 -8.37 15.37
C ASN A 130 10.13 -7.49 14.15
N LYS A 131 10.53 -6.24 14.39
CA LYS A 131 10.92 -5.26 13.38
C LYS A 131 12.42 -5.03 13.43
#